data_AF-A0A4Q4CNX6-F1
#
_entry.id   AF-A0A4Q4CNX6-F1
#
_cell.length_a   1.000
_cell.length_b   1.000
_cell.length_c   1.000
_cell.angle_alpha   90.00
_cell.angle_beta   90.00
_cell.angle_gamma   90.00
#
_symmetry.space_group_name_H-M   'P 1'
#
loop_
_entity.id
_entity.type
_entity.pdbx_description
1 polymer ?
#
loop_
_entity_poly.entity_id
_entity_poly.type
_entity_poly.pdbx_seq_one_letter_code
_entity_poly.pdbx_strand_id
1 'polypeptide(L)'
;MQTLLFADQPTVPDTAADRLYVYRRLAAYARRHPDRRVLLKPRHRQGEDTFHRMHHHPEELLSDDELPANFRVDYRPIPELLRETDLLVTMSSTACLEAVDHGVRVALVLDLGVHERYGNHVFLDSGLLRTFDQLESDDIGEPSAAWVDSWFGGRSVTPAQAVVDRVEKLLATGERPSLAAMTSPYQQGALELHRARLSGDVPEPPGPWARRRKRHGVVKGTALQLGIWLVPPAALKPLKKWRNQRRIKKL
;
A
#
# COMPACT_ATOMS: atom_id res chain seq x y z
N MET A 1 11.09 -26.70 6.81
CA MET A 1 10.08 -25.80 7.42
C MET A 1 9.83 -24.68 6.44
N GLN A 2 8.58 -24.45 6.04
CA GLN A 2 8.22 -23.43 5.05
C GLN A 2 8.06 -22.07 5.73
N THR A 3 8.58 -21.01 5.11
CA THR A 3 8.50 -19.62 5.58
C THR A 3 7.91 -18.72 4.49
N LEU A 4 6.84 -18.03 4.84
CA LEU A 4 6.33 -16.89 4.10
C LEU A 4 6.92 -15.60 4.69
N LEU A 5 7.58 -14.80 3.86
CA LEU A 5 8.08 -13.48 4.23
C LEU A 5 7.23 -12.41 3.55
N PHE A 6 6.56 -11.56 4.34
CA PHE A 6 5.99 -10.33 3.84
C PHE A 6 7.00 -9.19 3.95
N ALA A 7 7.49 -8.70 2.82
CA ALA A 7 8.35 -7.53 2.76
C ALA A 7 7.51 -6.25 2.65
N ASP A 8 7.45 -5.51 3.74
CA ASP A 8 6.64 -4.31 3.86
C ASP A 8 7.39 -3.05 3.38
N GLN A 9 6.63 -2.01 3.05
CA GLN A 9 7.14 -0.74 2.52
C GLN A 9 6.67 0.42 3.41
N PRO A 10 7.49 1.48 3.57
CA PRO A 10 7.18 2.56 4.51
C PRO A 10 5.93 3.38 4.11
N THR A 11 5.67 3.51 2.81
CA THR A 11 4.62 4.37 2.24
C THR A 11 3.50 3.59 1.54
N VAL A 12 3.64 2.28 1.38
CA VAL A 12 2.67 1.43 0.67
C VAL A 12 2.30 0.22 1.54
N PRO A 13 1.01 -0.01 1.83
CA PRO A 13 -0.12 0.91 1.62
C PRO A 13 0.00 2.18 2.47
N ASP A 14 -0.57 3.29 2.00
CA ASP A 14 -0.45 4.61 2.63
C ASP A 14 -1.37 4.77 3.86
N THR A 15 -2.56 4.17 3.84
CA THR A 15 -3.53 4.34 4.93
C THR A 15 -3.39 3.26 6.01
N ALA A 16 -3.68 3.63 7.27
CA ALA A 16 -3.72 2.70 8.38
C ALA A 16 -4.73 1.54 8.16
N ALA A 17 -5.85 1.83 7.49
CA ALA A 17 -6.89 0.83 7.22
C ALA A 17 -6.41 -0.22 6.22
N ASP A 18 -5.83 0.22 5.10
CA ASP A 18 -5.28 -0.67 4.07
C ASP A 18 -4.15 -1.55 4.62
N ARG A 19 -3.27 -0.94 5.42
CA ARG A 19 -2.16 -1.65 6.04
C ARG A 19 -2.63 -2.66 7.09
N LEU A 20 -3.58 -2.28 7.95
CA LEU A 20 -4.20 -3.18 8.91
C LEU A 20 -4.92 -4.35 8.21
N TYR A 21 -5.59 -4.08 7.09
CA TYR A 21 -6.17 -5.12 6.26
C TYR A 21 -5.12 -6.14 5.82
N VAL A 22 -4.02 -5.69 5.21
CA VAL A 22 -2.93 -6.58 4.76
C VAL A 22 -2.35 -7.40 5.92
N TYR A 23 -2.07 -6.77 7.07
CA TYR A 23 -1.53 -7.48 8.22
C TYR A 23 -2.50 -8.51 8.80
N ARG A 24 -3.79 -8.20 8.86
CA ARG A 24 -4.81 -9.16 9.30
C ARG A 24 -4.98 -10.31 8.32
N ARG A 25 -4.86 -10.06 7.01
CA ARG A 25 -4.82 -11.13 6.00
C ARG A 25 -3.61 -12.03 6.17
N LEU A 26 -2.42 -11.49 6.48
CA LEU A 26 -1.24 -12.31 6.81
C LEU A 26 -1.46 -13.15 8.09
N ALA A 27 -2.10 -12.58 9.12
CA ALA A 27 -2.45 -13.33 10.33
C ALA A 27 -3.50 -14.42 10.05
N ALA A 28 -4.47 -14.16 9.17
CA ALA A 28 -5.44 -15.16 8.71
C ALA A 28 -4.75 -16.30 7.94
N TYR A 29 -3.83 -15.95 7.03
CA TYR A 29 -2.98 -16.90 6.32
C TYR A 29 -2.21 -17.80 7.30
N ALA A 30 -1.57 -17.20 8.31
CA ALA A 30 -0.83 -17.94 9.33
C ALA A 30 -1.71 -18.93 10.11
N ARG A 31 -2.97 -18.56 10.43
CA ARG A 31 -3.93 -19.47 11.08
C ARG A 31 -4.34 -20.64 10.19
N ARG A 32 -4.50 -20.41 8.89
CA ARG A 32 -4.90 -21.43 7.91
C ARG A 32 -3.76 -22.40 7.58
N HIS A 33 -2.52 -21.95 7.75
CA HIS A 33 -1.29 -22.70 7.45
C HIS A 33 -0.40 -22.83 8.69
N PRO A 34 -0.81 -23.60 9.72
CA PRO A 34 -0.11 -23.67 11.02
C PRO A 34 1.33 -24.22 10.92
N ASP A 35 1.62 -25.02 9.88
CA ASP A 35 2.95 -25.59 9.63
C ASP A 35 3.93 -24.60 8.96
N ARG A 36 3.44 -23.44 8.51
CA ARG A 36 4.26 -22.37 7.92
C ARG A 36 4.60 -21.31 8.95
N ARG A 37 5.82 -20.78 8.89
CA ARG A 37 6.20 -19.57 9.61
C ARG A 37 5.85 -18.34 8.76
N VAL A 38 5.18 -17.35 9.35
CA VAL A 38 4.82 -16.10 8.67
C VAL A 38 5.58 -14.94 9.29
N LEU A 39 6.46 -14.32 8.51
CA LEU A 39 7.31 -13.21 8.94
C LEU A 39 6.82 -11.92 8.29
N LEU A 40 6.39 -10.94 9.09
CA LEU A 40 6.13 -9.58 8.65
C LEU A 40 7.41 -8.76 8.86
N LYS A 41 8.03 -8.28 7.78
CA LYS A 41 9.25 -7.47 7.83
C LYS A 41 8.98 -6.00 7.49
N PRO A 42 8.85 -5.11 8.50
CA PRO A 42 8.76 -3.66 8.28
C PRO A 42 10.06 -3.11 7.70
N ARG A 43 9.99 -1.98 6.99
CA ARG A 43 11.21 -1.34 6.45
C ARG A 43 12.15 -0.86 7.55
N HIS A 44 11.58 -0.29 8.63
CA HIS A 44 12.30 0.32 9.75
C HIS A 44 11.59 0.04 11.07
N ARG A 45 12.32 0.06 12.18
CA ARG A 45 11.72 -0.02 13.52
C ARG A 45 10.97 1.25 13.88
N GLN A 46 10.06 1.14 14.84
CA GLN A 46 9.45 2.31 15.44
C GLN A 46 10.53 3.22 16.06
N GLY A 47 10.55 4.49 15.63
CA GLY A 47 11.51 5.49 16.11
C GLY A 47 12.83 5.58 15.33
N GLU A 48 13.07 4.72 14.34
CA GLU A 48 14.20 4.88 13.40
C GLU A 48 13.85 5.96 12.36
N ASP A 49 14.61 7.06 12.35
CA ASP A 49 14.38 8.20 11.46
C ASP A 49 15.01 7.99 10.08
N THR A 50 14.17 7.95 9.05
CA THR A 50 14.59 7.91 7.64
C THR A 50 13.77 8.90 6.82
N PHE A 51 14.28 9.26 5.62
CA PHE A 51 13.61 10.19 4.71
C PHE A 51 12.16 9.79 4.37
N HIS A 52 11.83 8.50 4.46
CA HIS A 52 10.47 7.97 4.32
C HIS A 52 10.01 7.35 5.65
N ARG A 53 9.49 8.20 6.54
CA ARG A 53 8.92 7.78 7.82
C ARG A 53 7.71 6.86 7.60
N MET A 54 7.77 5.66 8.19
CA MET A 54 6.62 4.78 8.31
C MET A 54 5.67 5.33 9.38
N HIS A 55 4.45 5.72 9.01
CA HIS A 55 3.49 6.32 9.95
C HIS A 55 2.65 5.29 10.72
N HIS A 56 2.61 4.04 10.24
CA HIS A 56 1.66 3.02 10.68
C HIS A 56 2.41 1.71 10.94
N HIS A 57 3.05 1.61 12.11
CA HIS A 57 3.84 0.44 12.48
C HIS A 57 2.95 -0.77 12.82
N PRO A 58 3.36 -2.00 12.50
CA PRO A 58 2.57 -3.20 12.80
C PRO A 58 2.22 -3.35 14.27
N GLU A 59 3.15 -3.03 15.18
CA GLU A 59 2.95 -3.12 16.63
C GLU A 59 1.82 -2.21 17.11
N GLU A 60 1.66 -1.03 16.47
CA GLU A 60 0.55 -0.13 16.79
C GLU A 60 -0.76 -0.57 16.16
N LEU A 61 -0.73 -1.16 14.95
CA LEU A 61 -1.94 -1.55 14.22
C LEU A 61 -2.53 -2.87 14.72
N LEU A 62 -1.68 -3.81 15.14
CA LEU A 62 -2.05 -5.16 15.57
C LEU A 62 -2.18 -5.30 17.08
N SER A 63 -2.11 -4.20 17.86
CA SER A 63 -2.08 -4.26 19.32
C SER A 63 -3.30 -4.94 19.95
N ASP A 64 -4.44 -4.90 19.24
CA ASP A 64 -5.73 -5.42 19.69
C ASP A 64 -6.08 -6.76 19.02
N ASP A 65 -5.20 -7.28 18.16
CA ASP A 65 -5.41 -8.52 17.41
C ASP A 65 -4.73 -9.71 18.11
N GLU A 66 -5.44 -10.83 18.23
CA GLU A 66 -4.86 -12.09 18.73
C GLU A 66 -4.03 -12.76 17.62
N LEU A 67 -2.71 -12.58 17.65
CA LEU A 67 -1.82 -13.11 16.61
C LEU A 67 -1.53 -14.61 16.83
N PRO A 68 -1.53 -15.44 15.77
CA PRO A 68 -1.21 -16.86 15.89
C PRO A 68 0.27 -17.09 16.19
N ALA A 69 0.60 -18.19 16.86
CA ALA A 69 1.95 -18.47 17.37
C ALA A 69 3.05 -18.55 16.29
N ASN A 70 2.67 -18.82 15.05
CA ASN A 70 3.54 -18.91 13.87
C ASN A 70 3.69 -17.57 13.11
N PHE A 71 3.05 -16.49 13.55
CA PHE A 71 3.18 -15.15 12.98
C PHE A 71 4.15 -14.29 13.83
N ARG A 72 5.14 -13.66 13.19
CA ARG A 72 6.12 -12.80 13.87
C ARG A 72 6.43 -11.54 13.06
N VAL A 73 6.57 -10.40 13.76
CA VAL A 73 7.22 -9.21 13.20
C VAL A 73 8.72 -9.40 13.32
N ASP A 74 9.43 -9.38 12.19
CA ASP A 74 10.88 -9.58 12.11
C ASP A 74 11.55 -8.31 11.62
N TYR A 75 12.77 -8.04 12.08
CA TYR A 75 13.54 -6.85 11.71
C TYR A 75 14.89 -7.17 11.08
N ARG A 76 15.22 -8.45 10.87
CA ARG A 76 16.45 -8.88 10.19
C ARG A 76 16.48 -8.43 8.72
N PRO A 77 17.65 -8.13 8.14
CA PRO A 77 17.78 -7.74 6.73
C PRO A 77 17.09 -8.72 5.76
N ILE A 78 16.51 -8.18 4.67
CA ILE A 78 15.87 -9.00 3.62
C ILE A 78 16.81 -10.10 3.08
N PRO A 79 18.10 -9.84 2.77
CA PRO A 79 19.00 -10.89 2.28
C PRO A 79 19.20 -12.06 3.25
N GLU A 80 19.13 -11.80 4.57
CA GLU A 80 19.22 -12.85 5.57
C GLU A 80 17.93 -13.67 5.63
N LEU A 81 16.78 -12.99 5.60
CA LEU A 81 15.46 -13.62 5.65
C LEU A 81 15.16 -14.43 4.39
N LEU A 82 15.60 -13.97 3.22
CA LEU A 82 15.37 -14.67 1.95
C LEU A 82 16.00 -16.07 1.91
N ARG A 83 17.13 -16.29 2.61
CA ARG A 83 17.79 -17.60 2.68
C ARG A 83 16.93 -18.71 3.31
N GLU A 84 15.94 -18.33 4.12
CA GLU A 84 15.04 -19.25 4.81
C GLU A 84 13.58 -19.11 4.33
N THR A 85 13.34 -18.34 3.27
CA THR A 85 12.03 -18.02 2.71
C THR A 85 11.74 -18.89 1.50
N ASP A 86 10.56 -19.52 1.44
CA ASP A 86 10.08 -20.24 0.25
C ASP A 86 8.99 -19.47 -0.53
N LEU A 87 8.42 -18.44 0.10
CA LEU A 87 7.45 -17.53 -0.52
C LEU A 87 7.66 -16.10 -0.01
N LEU A 88 7.99 -15.18 -0.92
CA LEU A 88 7.96 -13.75 -0.65
C LEU A 88 6.60 -13.16 -1.06
N VAL A 89 5.98 -12.40 -0.17
CA VAL A 89 4.79 -11.59 -0.44
C VAL A 89 5.13 -10.11 -0.27
N THR A 90 4.71 -9.26 -1.19
CA THR A 90 4.86 -7.81 -1.04
C THR A 90 3.81 -7.07 -1.87
N MET A 91 3.62 -5.76 -1.65
CA MET A 91 2.76 -4.94 -2.52
C MET A 91 3.51 -4.55 -3.80
N SER A 92 4.71 -3.98 -3.65
CA SER A 92 5.51 -3.44 -4.76
C SER A 92 7.00 -3.30 -4.41
N SER A 93 7.50 -4.01 -3.39
CA SER A 93 8.90 -3.90 -2.99
C SER A 93 9.80 -4.48 -4.08
N THR A 94 10.91 -3.82 -4.39
CA THR A 94 11.94 -4.35 -5.30
C THR A 94 12.61 -5.62 -4.76
N ALA A 95 12.41 -5.96 -3.48
CA ALA A 95 12.77 -7.26 -2.91
C ALA A 95 12.16 -8.44 -3.69
N CYS A 96 11.06 -8.24 -4.44
CA CYS A 96 10.53 -9.26 -5.34
C CYS A 96 11.51 -9.66 -6.43
N LEU A 97 12.33 -8.74 -6.94
CA LEU A 97 13.31 -9.03 -7.99
C LEU A 97 14.43 -9.91 -7.42
N GLU A 98 14.93 -9.58 -6.22
CA GLU A 98 15.94 -10.40 -5.52
C GLU A 98 15.38 -11.80 -5.21
N ALA A 99 14.12 -11.91 -4.79
CA ALA A 99 13.48 -13.21 -4.55
C ALA A 99 13.36 -14.05 -5.84
N VAL A 100 12.95 -13.43 -6.96
CA VAL A 100 12.89 -14.12 -8.27
C VAL A 100 14.28 -14.61 -8.69
N ASP A 101 15.32 -13.79 -8.55
CA ASP A 101 16.71 -14.17 -8.86
C ASP A 101 17.19 -15.37 -8.03
N HIS A 102 16.75 -15.46 -6.78
CA HIS A 102 17.04 -16.59 -5.89
C HIS A 102 16.10 -17.81 -6.06
N GLY A 103 15.18 -17.79 -7.02
CA GLY A 103 14.22 -18.89 -7.24
C GLY A 103 13.17 -19.04 -6.13
N VAL A 104 12.97 -18.00 -5.32
CA VAL A 104 11.93 -17.95 -4.30
C VAL A 104 10.60 -17.61 -4.97
N ARG A 105 9.52 -18.33 -4.61
CA ARG A 105 8.17 -18.01 -5.13
C ARG A 105 7.77 -16.61 -4.69
N VAL A 106 7.12 -15.85 -5.55
CA VAL A 106 6.71 -14.47 -5.27
C VAL A 106 5.22 -14.29 -5.50
N ALA A 107 4.57 -13.55 -4.60
CA ALA A 107 3.23 -13.03 -4.82
C ALA A 107 3.18 -11.52 -4.55
N LEU A 108 2.51 -10.81 -5.44
CA LEU A 108 2.32 -9.36 -5.37
C LEU A 108 0.86 -9.07 -5.01
N VAL A 109 0.63 -8.46 -3.84
CA VAL A 109 -0.71 -8.30 -3.27
C VAL A 109 -1.60 -7.44 -4.17
N LEU A 110 -2.74 -8.01 -4.57
CA LEU A 110 -3.72 -7.40 -5.48
C LEU A 110 -5.00 -6.91 -4.78
N ASP A 111 -5.25 -7.30 -3.52
CA ASP A 111 -6.52 -7.03 -2.81
C ASP A 111 -6.91 -5.55 -2.75
N LEU A 112 -5.93 -4.64 -2.80
CA LEU A 112 -6.13 -3.20 -2.78
C LEU A 112 -6.17 -2.54 -4.17
N GLY A 113 -6.25 -3.36 -5.23
CA GLY A 113 -6.30 -2.92 -6.62
C GLY A 113 -4.95 -2.46 -7.19
N VAL A 114 -4.97 -2.10 -8.48
CA VAL A 114 -3.80 -1.58 -9.19
C VAL A 114 -3.86 -0.06 -9.24
N HIS A 115 -2.86 0.58 -8.64
CA HIS A 115 -2.78 2.04 -8.59
C HIS A 115 -1.34 2.53 -8.68
N GLU A 116 -1.13 3.62 -9.42
CA GLU A 116 0.18 4.27 -9.53
C GLU A 116 0.76 4.64 -8.16
N ARG A 117 -0.08 5.12 -7.23
CA ARG A 117 0.30 5.44 -5.84
C ARG A 117 0.90 4.27 -5.05
N TYR A 118 0.59 3.03 -5.44
CA TYR A 118 1.14 1.83 -4.82
C TYR A 118 2.32 1.26 -5.60
N GLY A 119 2.70 1.86 -6.74
CA GLY A 119 3.79 1.38 -7.58
C GLY A 119 3.55 0.01 -8.24
N ASN A 120 2.41 -0.65 -7.97
CA ASN A 120 2.19 -2.04 -8.38
C ASN A 120 1.83 -2.20 -9.88
N HIS A 121 1.53 -1.10 -10.57
CA HIS A 121 1.25 -1.08 -12.01
C HIS A 121 2.41 -1.59 -12.88
N VAL A 122 3.67 -1.46 -12.42
CA VAL A 122 4.84 -1.97 -13.15
C VAL A 122 4.91 -3.51 -13.19
N PHE A 123 4.06 -4.17 -12.41
CA PHE A 123 4.01 -5.63 -12.31
C PHE A 123 2.77 -6.25 -12.98
N LEU A 124 2.00 -5.48 -13.76
CA LEU A 124 0.80 -5.99 -14.44
C LEU A 124 1.09 -7.23 -15.30
N ASP A 125 2.20 -7.21 -16.03
CA ASP A 125 2.57 -8.31 -16.93
C ASP A 125 3.41 -9.41 -16.24
N SER A 126 3.60 -9.33 -14.91
CA SER A 126 4.46 -10.25 -14.17
C SER A 126 3.92 -11.67 -14.06
N GLY A 127 2.60 -11.84 -14.09
CA GLY A 127 1.96 -13.11 -13.71
C GLY A 127 1.90 -13.38 -12.20
N LEU A 128 2.48 -12.49 -11.37
CA LEU A 128 2.67 -12.68 -9.92
C LEU A 128 1.63 -11.95 -9.06
N LEU A 129 0.75 -11.14 -9.65
CA LEU A 129 -0.31 -10.45 -8.90
C LEU A 129 -1.32 -11.48 -8.35
N ARG A 130 -1.56 -11.47 -7.05
CA ARG A 130 -2.44 -12.42 -6.35
C ARG A 130 -3.22 -11.74 -5.23
N THR A 131 -4.48 -12.15 -5.05
CA THR A 131 -5.24 -11.82 -3.84
C THR A 131 -4.84 -12.74 -2.69
N PHE A 132 -5.13 -12.35 -1.46
CA PHE A 132 -4.91 -13.24 -0.32
C PHE A 132 -5.78 -14.50 -0.35
N ASP A 133 -6.95 -14.49 -1.01
CA ASP A 133 -7.77 -15.71 -1.19
C ASP A 133 -7.02 -16.74 -2.06
N GLN A 134 -6.32 -16.27 -3.10
CA GLN A 134 -5.47 -17.10 -3.94
C GLN A 134 -4.24 -17.58 -3.17
N LEU A 135 -3.58 -16.70 -2.41
CA LEU A 135 -2.48 -17.08 -1.51
C LEU A 135 -2.90 -18.20 -0.56
N GLU A 136 -4.04 -18.03 0.12
CA GLU A 136 -4.57 -18.98 1.10
C GLU A 136 -4.90 -20.36 0.52
N SER A 137 -5.10 -20.45 -0.80
CA SER A 137 -5.32 -21.69 -1.55
C SER A 137 -4.07 -22.19 -2.31
N ASP A 138 -2.90 -21.58 -2.05
CA ASP A 138 -1.60 -21.86 -2.70
C ASP A 138 -1.60 -21.63 -4.23
N ASP A 139 -2.51 -20.79 -4.74
CA ASP A 139 -2.45 -20.23 -6.10
C ASP A 139 -1.51 -19.01 -6.11
N ILE A 140 -0.21 -19.27 -6.22
CA ILE A 140 0.85 -18.25 -6.18
C ILE A 140 1.18 -17.70 -7.58
N GLY A 141 1.02 -18.52 -8.61
CA GLY A 141 1.47 -18.20 -9.97
C GLY A 141 2.96 -18.42 -10.21
N GLU A 142 3.38 -18.11 -11.43
CA GLU A 142 4.76 -18.19 -11.90
C GLU A 142 5.11 -16.90 -12.64
N PRO A 143 6.38 -16.45 -12.58
CA PRO A 143 6.79 -15.24 -13.27
C PRO A 143 6.75 -15.44 -14.78
N SER A 144 6.13 -14.49 -15.49
CA SER A 144 6.10 -14.47 -16.95
C SER A 144 7.52 -14.36 -17.51
N ALA A 145 7.88 -15.24 -18.45
CA ALA A 145 9.21 -15.24 -19.07
C ALA A 145 9.54 -13.88 -19.72
N ALA A 146 8.56 -13.23 -20.37
CA ALA A 146 8.75 -11.92 -20.98
C ALA A 146 8.98 -10.83 -19.92
N TRP A 147 8.33 -10.93 -18.77
CA TRP A 147 8.54 -9.99 -17.66
C TRP A 147 9.93 -10.21 -17.04
N VAL A 148 10.33 -11.46 -16.79
CA VAL A 148 11.68 -11.79 -16.30
C VAL A 148 12.75 -11.24 -17.25
N ASP A 149 12.62 -11.47 -18.57
CA ASP A 149 13.56 -10.93 -19.56
C ASP A 149 13.62 -9.39 -19.52
N SER A 150 12.50 -8.71 -19.29
CA SER A 150 12.49 -7.23 -19.21
C SER A 150 13.30 -6.65 -18.03
N TRP A 151 13.41 -7.40 -16.92
CA TRP A 151 14.12 -7.00 -15.70
C TRP A 151 15.55 -7.53 -15.61
N PHE A 152 15.76 -8.79 -16.02
CA PHE A 152 17.04 -9.51 -15.86
C PHE A 152 17.76 -9.76 -17.19
N GLY A 153 17.08 -9.60 -18.32
CA GLY A 153 17.67 -9.76 -19.65
C GLY A 153 18.79 -8.75 -19.89
N GLY A 154 19.80 -9.20 -20.62
CA GLY A 154 20.91 -8.34 -21.03
C GLY A 154 20.42 -7.22 -21.95
N ARG A 155 20.61 -5.97 -21.56
CA ARG A 155 20.39 -4.83 -22.46
C ARG A 155 21.67 -4.54 -23.23
N SER A 156 21.56 -4.43 -24.55
CA SER A 156 22.67 -4.01 -25.42
C SER A 156 22.89 -2.49 -25.40
N VAL A 157 21.97 -1.74 -24.80
CA VAL A 157 21.97 -0.28 -24.75
C VAL A 157 21.85 0.22 -23.31
N THR A 158 22.28 1.46 -23.08
CA THR A 158 22.17 2.10 -21.76
C THR A 158 20.70 2.34 -21.37
N PRO A 159 20.36 2.45 -20.07
CA PRO A 159 18.99 2.75 -19.64
C PRO A 159 18.44 4.06 -20.24
N ALA A 160 19.28 5.10 -20.35
CA ALA A 160 18.88 6.37 -20.95
C ALA A 160 18.52 6.20 -22.43
N GLN A 161 19.35 5.47 -23.18
CA GLN A 161 19.07 5.17 -24.59
C GLN A 161 17.78 4.37 -24.74
N ALA A 162 17.58 3.32 -23.93
CA ALA A 162 16.36 2.51 -23.98
C ALA A 162 15.09 3.34 -23.74
N VAL A 163 15.15 4.33 -22.84
CA VAL A 163 14.03 5.26 -22.61
C VAL A 163 13.80 6.14 -23.83
N VAL A 164 14.85 6.72 -24.41
CA VAL A 164 14.74 7.57 -25.62
C VAL A 164 14.16 6.77 -26.78
N ASP A 165 14.73 5.61 -27.10
CA ASP A 165 14.27 4.74 -28.19
C ASP A 165 12.79 4.35 -28.01
N ARG A 166 12.37 4.07 -26.76
CA ARG A 166 10.97 3.75 -26.46
C ARG A 166 10.06 4.95 -26.67
N VAL A 167 10.47 6.15 -26.24
CA VAL A 167 9.71 7.39 -26.46
C VAL A 167 9.58 7.69 -27.95
N GLU A 168 10.66 7.59 -28.73
CA GLU A 168 10.64 7.80 -30.18
C GLU A 168 9.69 6.80 -30.88
N LYS A 169 9.78 5.51 -30.53
CA LYS A 169 8.86 4.48 -31.04
C LYS A 169 7.40 4.80 -30.73
N LEU A 170 7.10 5.24 -29.51
CA LEU A 170 5.74 5.64 -29.12
C LEU A 170 5.28 6.89 -29.86
N LEU A 171 6.15 7.89 -30.04
CA LEU A 171 5.83 9.10 -30.79
C LEU A 171 5.48 8.79 -32.25
N ALA A 172 6.21 7.85 -32.86
CA ALA A 172 6.01 7.41 -34.24
C ALA A 172 4.67 6.69 -34.48
N THR A 173 4.06 6.07 -33.46
CA THR A 173 2.73 5.46 -33.60
C THR A 173 1.62 6.47 -33.88
N GLY A 174 1.85 7.76 -33.58
CA GLY A 174 0.82 8.78 -33.60
C GLY A 174 -0.23 8.64 -32.49
N GLU A 175 -0.24 7.51 -31.75
CA GLU A 175 -1.15 7.32 -30.62
C GLU A 175 -0.80 8.29 -29.49
N ARG A 176 -1.85 8.87 -28.90
CA ARG A 176 -1.73 9.72 -27.72
C ARG A 176 -2.73 9.26 -26.67
N PRO A 177 -2.46 8.15 -25.96
CA PRO A 177 -3.39 7.60 -24.97
C PRO A 177 -3.75 8.60 -23.86
N SER A 178 -2.83 9.51 -23.51
CA SER A 178 -3.09 10.60 -22.56
C SER A 178 -4.19 11.57 -23.06
N LEU A 179 -4.21 11.89 -24.35
CA LEU A 179 -5.27 12.69 -24.98
C LEU A 179 -6.61 11.94 -24.95
N ALA A 180 -6.61 10.64 -25.25
CA ALA A 180 -7.80 9.79 -25.12
C ALA A 180 -8.31 9.72 -23.67
N ALA A 181 -7.41 9.59 -22.70
CA ALA A 181 -7.76 9.60 -21.28
C ALA A 181 -8.34 10.96 -20.84
N MET A 182 -7.76 12.08 -21.28
CA MET A 182 -8.27 13.42 -20.99
C MET A 182 -9.68 13.66 -21.56
N THR A 183 -10.00 13.04 -22.69
CA THR A 183 -11.33 13.13 -23.31
C THR A 183 -12.33 12.09 -22.77
N SER A 184 -11.91 11.23 -21.84
CA SER A 184 -12.79 10.25 -21.21
C SER A 184 -13.92 10.93 -20.40
N PRO A 185 -15.11 10.31 -20.29
CA PRO A 185 -16.20 10.85 -19.48
C PRO A 185 -15.80 11.13 -18.02
N TYR A 186 -14.92 10.29 -17.46
CA TYR A 186 -14.41 10.48 -16.11
C TYR A 186 -13.59 11.78 -15.99
N GLN A 187 -12.61 11.99 -16.88
CA GLN A 187 -11.76 13.19 -16.82
C GLN A 187 -12.54 14.46 -17.18
N GLN A 188 -13.43 14.39 -18.17
CA GLN A 188 -14.31 15.52 -18.51
C GLN A 188 -15.22 15.89 -17.34
N GLY A 189 -15.88 14.92 -16.71
CA GLY A 189 -16.72 15.18 -15.53
C GLY A 189 -15.94 15.69 -14.33
N ALA A 190 -14.72 15.19 -14.09
CA ALA A 190 -13.84 15.70 -13.03
C ALA A 190 -13.42 17.16 -13.30
N LEU A 191 -13.10 17.50 -14.54
CA LEU A 191 -12.73 18.85 -14.97
C LEU A 191 -13.92 19.81 -14.90
N GLU A 192 -15.11 19.40 -15.36
CA GLU A 192 -16.35 20.16 -15.23
C GLU A 192 -16.68 20.44 -13.77
N LEU A 193 -16.62 19.43 -12.90
CA LEU A 193 -16.83 19.61 -11.47
C LEU A 193 -15.80 20.56 -10.85
N HIS A 194 -14.54 20.45 -11.27
CA HIS A 194 -13.49 21.36 -10.81
C HIS A 194 -13.76 22.80 -11.25
N ARG A 195 -14.12 23.02 -12.52
CA ARG A 195 -14.51 24.34 -13.05
C ARG A 195 -15.75 24.90 -12.35
N ALA A 196 -16.78 24.08 -12.16
CA ALA A 196 -18.02 24.47 -11.49
C ALA A 196 -17.81 24.83 -10.01
N ARG A 197 -16.81 24.22 -9.34
CA ARG A 197 -16.39 24.63 -8.00
C ARG A 197 -15.65 25.97 -8.01
N LEU A 198 -14.76 26.19 -8.98
CA LEU A 198 -14.04 27.45 -9.13
C LEU A 198 -14.98 28.62 -9.49
N SER A 199 -16.02 28.38 -10.30
CA SER A 199 -17.06 29.37 -10.62
C SER A 199 -18.08 29.57 -9.49
N GLY A 200 -18.15 28.63 -8.54
CA GLY A 200 -19.12 28.65 -7.44
C GLY A 200 -20.49 28.06 -7.79
N ASP A 201 -20.67 27.51 -9.00
CA ASP A 201 -21.91 26.85 -9.44
C ASP A 201 -22.22 25.58 -8.64
N VAL A 202 -21.18 24.89 -8.19
CA VAL A 202 -21.29 23.74 -7.28
C VAL A 202 -20.79 24.15 -5.90
N PRO A 203 -21.64 24.08 -4.87
CA PRO A 203 -21.21 24.42 -3.52
C PRO A 203 -20.07 23.52 -3.08
N GLU A 204 -19.05 24.14 -2.48
CA GLU A 204 -17.96 23.42 -1.84
C GLU A 204 -18.52 22.36 -0.87
N PRO A 205 -17.97 21.13 -0.86
CA PRO A 205 -18.39 20.13 0.10
C PRO A 205 -18.30 20.72 1.52
N PRO A 206 -19.30 20.47 2.38
CA PRO A 206 -19.38 21.11 3.68
C PRO A 206 -18.07 20.94 4.45
N GLY A 207 -17.54 22.06 4.95
CA GLY A 207 -16.30 22.05 5.72
C GLY A 207 -16.37 21.15 6.96
N PRO A 208 -15.23 20.84 7.60
CA PRO A 208 -15.16 19.95 8.76
C PRO A 208 -16.18 20.28 9.87
N TRP A 209 -16.46 21.57 10.09
CA TRP A 209 -17.44 22.03 11.07
C TRP A 209 -18.88 21.67 10.68
N ALA A 210 -19.29 21.98 9.44
CA ALA A 210 -20.62 21.66 8.94
C ALA A 210 -20.88 20.15 8.93
N ARG A 211 -19.89 19.33 8.55
CA ARG A 211 -19.95 17.87 8.65
C ARG A 211 -20.17 17.38 10.09
N ARG A 212 -19.50 17.99 11.08
CA ARG A 212 -19.65 17.64 12.50
C ARG A 212 -20.99 18.07 13.07
N ARG A 213 -21.51 19.25 12.71
CA ARG A 213 -22.85 19.70 13.10
C ARG A 213 -23.93 18.76 12.55
N LYS A 214 -23.79 18.33 11.28
CA LYS A 214 -24.70 17.33 10.67
C LYS A 214 -24.62 15.97 11.39
N ARG A 215 -23.42 15.49 11.73
CA ARG A 215 -23.21 14.17 12.34
C ARG A 215 -23.56 14.09 13.83
N HIS A 216 -23.29 15.15 14.59
CA HIS A 216 -23.38 15.14 16.05
C HIS A 216 -24.43 16.11 16.61
N GLY A 217 -25.19 16.80 15.75
CA GLY A 217 -26.08 17.88 16.14
C GLY A 217 -25.34 19.20 16.31
N VAL A 218 -26.09 20.31 16.29
CA VAL A 218 -25.55 21.68 16.26
C VAL A 218 -24.67 21.98 17.48
N VAL A 219 -25.14 21.64 18.68
CA VAL A 219 -24.46 21.94 19.94
C VAL A 219 -23.16 21.15 20.07
N LYS A 220 -23.25 19.81 20.01
CA LYS A 220 -22.09 18.93 20.17
C LYS A 220 -21.11 19.03 19.01
N GLY A 221 -21.59 19.20 17.78
CA GLY A 221 -20.76 19.40 16.60
C GLY A 221 -19.96 20.70 16.63
N THR A 222 -20.54 21.79 17.15
CA THR A 222 -19.85 23.08 17.34
C THR A 222 -18.83 23.03 18.46
N ALA A 223 -19.17 22.46 19.62
CA ALA A 223 -18.22 22.27 20.71
C ALA A 223 -17.00 21.44 20.28
N LEU A 224 -17.22 20.36 19.51
CA LEU A 224 -16.15 19.52 18.96
C LEU A 224 -15.27 20.23 17.92
N GLN A 225 -15.79 21.22 17.20
CA GLN A 225 -15.01 21.99 16.23
C GLN A 225 -14.19 23.08 16.93
N LEU A 226 -14.80 23.81 17.86
CA LEU A 226 -14.11 24.85 18.64
C LEU A 226 -12.97 24.24 19.47
N GLY A 227 -13.21 23.08 20.09
CA GLY A 227 -12.17 22.34 20.79
C GLY A 227 -11.02 21.86 19.89
N ILE A 228 -11.19 21.85 18.56
CA ILE A 228 -10.09 21.57 17.63
C ILE A 228 -9.34 22.84 17.26
N TRP A 229 -10.04 23.95 17.05
CA TRP A 229 -9.38 25.22 16.73
C TRP A 229 -8.60 25.79 17.91
N LEU A 230 -9.08 25.59 19.13
CA LEU A 230 -8.43 26.05 20.36
C LEU A 230 -7.26 25.18 20.81
N VAL A 231 -7.05 24.02 20.16
CA VAL A 231 -5.94 23.13 20.48
C VAL A 231 -4.91 23.24 19.37
N PRO A 232 -3.66 23.64 19.67
CA PRO A 232 -2.61 23.74 18.66
C PRO A 232 -2.49 22.43 17.87
N PRO A 233 -2.21 22.48 16.54
CA PRO A 233 -2.03 21.28 15.72
C PRO A 233 -1.06 20.25 16.30
N ALA A 234 -0.01 20.74 16.98
CA ALA A 234 0.98 19.93 17.70
C ALA A 234 0.40 19.13 18.88
N ALA A 235 -0.63 19.64 19.55
CA ALA A 235 -1.32 18.99 20.66
C ALA A 235 -2.47 18.08 20.20
N LEU A 236 -3.09 18.38 19.05
CA LEU A 236 -4.22 17.62 18.51
C LEU A 236 -3.89 16.16 18.16
N LYS A 237 -2.73 15.92 17.53
CA LYS A 237 -2.28 14.56 17.19
C LYS A 237 -2.08 13.68 18.44
N PRO A 238 -1.33 14.10 19.48
CA PRO A 238 -1.20 13.33 20.72
C PRO A 238 -2.53 13.14 21.45
N LEU A 239 -3.39 14.17 21.53
CA LEU A 239 -4.71 14.06 22.17
C LEU A 239 -5.63 13.09 21.44
N LYS A 240 -5.61 13.08 20.11
CA LYS A 240 -6.39 12.13 19.29
C LYS A 240 -5.85 10.70 19.45
N LYS A 241 -4.52 10.52 19.52
CA LYS A 241 -3.85 9.23 19.79
C LYS A 241 -4.24 8.71 21.19
N TRP A 242 -4.12 9.56 22.22
CA TRP A 242 -4.51 9.25 23.61
C TRP A 242 -5.99 8.90 23.76
N ARG A 243 -6.88 9.66 23.11
CA ARG A 243 -8.33 9.40 23.17
C ARG A 243 -8.71 8.10 22.48
N ASN A 244 -8.06 7.75 21.37
CA ASN A 244 -8.29 6.48 20.68
C ASN A 244 -7.77 5.30 21.52
N GLN A 245 -6.57 5.41 22.11
CA GLN A 245 -6.02 4.41 23.03
C GLN A 245 -6.91 4.15 24.26
N ARG A 246 -7.59 5.18 24.80
CA ARG A 246 -8.54 5.03 25.92
C ARG A 246 -9.90 4.48 25.52
N ARG A 247 -10.31 4.67 24.27
CA ARG A 247 -11.60 4.18 23.77
C ARG A 247 -11.54 2.68 23.44
N ILE A 248 -10.36 2.18 23.10
CA ILE A 248 -10.06 0.75 22.94
C ILE A 248 -10.12 0.03 24.30
N LYS A 249 -9.62 0.63 25.39
CA LYS A 249 -9.68 0.05 26.76
C LYS A 249 -11.08 0.00 27.42
N LYS A 250 -12.14 0.45 26.73
CA LYS A 250 -13.52 0.52 27.26
C LYS A 250 -14.52 -0.33 26.46
N LEU A 251 -14.03 -1.04 25.44
CA LEU A 251 -14.72 -2.16 24.79
C LEU A 251 -14.06 -3.45 25.27
#